data_AF-A0A4S8LHS5-F1
#
_entry.id   AF-A0A4S8LHS5-F1
#
_cell.length_a   1.000
_cell.length_b   1.000
_cell.length_c   1.000
_cell.angle_alpha   90.00
_cell.angle_beta   90.00
_cell.angle_gamma   90.00
#
_symmetry.space_group_name_H-M   'P 1'
#
loop_
_entity.id
_entity.type
_entity.pdbx_description
1 polymer ?
#
loop_
_entity_poly.entity_id
_entity_poly.type
_entity_poly.pdbx_seq_one_letter_code
_entity_poly.pdbx_strand_id
1 'polypeptide(L)'
;METFYDFRTIRFCFRFQSTSSAPFLLNLDTSVSVPVELAEISTTNASNLDSIIATSSKGPPGKFYAKEGALKVLDTLRSGGSSARIIPSGAATDQQKTDFERFFQRLSQDELFIALGGSDVLAFCSSDSALISQRLNLPSALISRTGNVLVSRVSIESYTAYANAIMEVDSERW
;
A
#
# COMPACT_ATOMS: atom_id res chain seq x y z
N MET A 1 -18.97 -13.52 -52.24
CA MET A 1 -19.79 -12.97 -51.14
C MET A 1 -20.56 -14.16 -50.61
N GLU A 2 -20.34 -14.72 -49.43
CA GLU A 2 -19.86 -14.18 -48.16
C GLU A 2 -18.99 -15.24 -47.46
N THR A 3 -17.84 -14.84 -46.90
CA THR A 3 -17.06 -15.66 -45.98
C THR A 3 -17.44 -15.26 -44.55
N PHE A 4 -18.20 -16.13 -43.89
CA PHE A 4 -18.54 -16.02 -42.48
C PHE A 4 -17.28 -16.27 -41.62
N TYR A 5 -16.84 -15.24 -40.90
CA TYR A 5 -15.85 -15.37 -39.83
C TYR A 5 -16.56 -15.80 -38.54
N ASP A 6 -16.36 -17.05 -38.12
CA ASP A 6 -16.67 -17.52 -36.77
C ASP A 6 -15.36 -17.60 -35.97
N PHE A 7 -15.08 -16.56 -35.20
CA PHE A 7 -14.09 -16.62 -34.12
C PHE A 7 -14.83 -16.67 -32.79
N ARG A 8 -15.06 -17.90 -32.37
CA ARG A 8 -15.30 -18.36 -31.00
C ARG A 8 -14.83 -17.37 -29.94
N THR A 9 -15.80 -16.86 -29.20
CA THR A 9 -15.65 -16.17 -27.92
C THR A 9 -14.72 -16.96 -26.99
N ILE A 10 -13.48 -16.50 -26.88
CA ILE A 10 -12.56 -16.91 -25.82
C ILE A 10 -13.12 -16.29 -24.54
N ARG A 11 -13.88 -17.08 -23.77
CA ARG A 11 -14.07 -16.79 -22.34
C ARG A 11 -12.70 -16.93 -21.70
N PHE A 12 -11.99 -15.82 -21.57
CA PHE A 12 -10.96 -15.68 -20.54
C PHE A 12 -11.68 -15.74 -19.19
N CYS A 13 -11.92 -16.96 -18.70
CA CYS A 13 -11.98 -17.18 -17.27
C CYS A 13 -10.58 -16.87 -16.74
N PHE A 14 -10.29 -15.59 -16.49
CA PHE A 14 -9.21 -15.21 -15.59
C PHE A 14 -9.60 -15.80 -14.23
N ARG A 15 -9.09 -17.00 -13.97
CA ARG A 15 -9.00 -17.54 -12.63
C ARG A 15 -7.97 -16.63 -11.95
N PHE A 16 -8.43 -15.54 -11.33
CA PHE A 16 -7.63 -14.82 -10.36
C PHE A 16 -7.35 -15.83 -9.25
N GLN A 17 -6.20 -16.49 -9.34
CA GLN A 17 -5.64 -17.18 -8.21
C GLN A 17 -5.24 -16.06 -7.26
N SER A 18 -6.12 -15.74 -6.33
CA SER A 18 -5.88 -14.75 -5.29
C SER A 18 -4.80 -15.31 -4.38
N THR A 19 -3.55 -15.14 -4.79
CA THR A 19 -2.37 -15.31 -3.95
C THR A 19 -2.44 -14.19 -2.92
N SER A 20 -3.11 -14.48 -1.81
CA SER A 20 -3.06 -13.65 -0.60
C SER A 20 -1.80 -14.02 0.18
N SER A 21 -1.10 -13.04 0.74
CA SER A 21 0.01 -13.33 1.66
C SER A 21 -0.52 -13.93 2.97
N ALA A 22 0.39 -14.45 3.79
CA ALA A 22 0.06 -14.70 5.19
C ALA A 22 -0.38 -13.38 5.88
N PRO A 23 -1.33 -13.43 6.82
CA PRO A 23 -1.73 -12.26 7.58
C PRO A 23 -0.57 -11.68 8.39
N PHE A 24 -0.54 -10.36 8.50
CA PHE A 24 0.42 -9.62 9.31
C PHE A 24 -0.25 -8.45 10.02
N LEU A 25 0.41 -7.92 11.05
CA LEU A 25 -0.10 -6.80 11.81
C LEU A 25 0.39 -5.48 11.22
N LEU A 26 -0.56 -4.63 10.82
CA LEU A 26 -0.34 -3.22 10.54
C LEU A 26 -0.53 -2.42 11.83
N ASN A 27 0.56 -1.93 12.40
CA ASN A 27 0.56 -1.16 13.64
C ASN A 27 0.27 0.31 13.33
N LEU A 28 -0.92 0.78 13.70
CA LEU A 28 -1.39 2.15 13.47
C LEU A 28 -0.97 3.09 14.61
N ASP A 29 -0.97 2.58 15.84
CA ASP A 29 -0.41 3.22 17.03
C ASP A 29 0.05 2.14 18.02
N THR A 30 0.60 2.54 19.17
CA THR A 30 1.07 1.69 20.26
C THR A 30 0.02 0.75 20.83
N SER A 31 -1.27 1.07 20.69
CA SER A 31 -2.39 0.25 21.16
C SER A 31 -3.31 -0.27 20.05
N VAL A 32 -3.10 0.12 18.79
CA VAL A 32 -3.99 -0.25 17.68
C VAL A 32 -3.22 -0.94 16.57
N SER A 33 -3.56 -2.21 16.35
CA SER A 33 -3.00 -3.04 15.29
C SER A 33 -4.11 -3.75 14.54
N VAL A 34 -4.03 -3.74 13.22
CA VAL A 34 -5.01 -4.37 12.33
C VAL A 34 -4.36 -5.55 11.60
N PRO A 35 -4.92 -6.77 11.68
CA PRO A 35 -4.45 -7.88 10.88
C PRO A 35 -4.90 -7.70 9.43
N VAL A 36 -3.93 -7.66 8.53
CA VAL A 36 -4.12 -7.43 7.09
C VAL A 36 -3.37 -8.47 6.26
N GLU A 37 -3.72 -8.57 4.99
CA GLU A 37 -3.10 -9.45 4.01
C GLU A 37 -2.78 -8.66 2.73
N LEU A 38 -1.75 -9.10 2.01
CA LEU A 38 -1.50 -8.61 0.66
C LEU A 38 -2.36 -9.36 -0.34
N ALA A 39 -2.97 -8.65 -1.27
CA ALA A 39 -3.59 -9.21 -2.45
C ALA A 39 -2.97 -8.59 -3.71
N GLU A 40 -3.04 -9.31 -4.84
CA GLU A 40 -2.68 -8.79 -6.17
C GLU A 40 -1.23 -8.23 -6.21
N ILE A 41 -0.29 -8.98 -5.66
CA ILE A 41 1.11 -8.55 -5.55
C ILE A 41 1.70 -8.34 -6.95
N SER A 42 2.16 -7.12 -7.20
CA SER A 42 2.92 -6.73 -8.37
C SER A 42 4.40 -6.64 -8.01
N THR A 43 5.16 -7.65 -8.44
CA THR A 43 6.61 -7.68 -8.25
C THR A 43 7.30 -7.09 -9.47
N THR A 44 7.98 -5.97 -9.28
CA THR A 44 8.87 -5.37 -10.28
C THR A 44 10.32 -5.86 -10.13
N ASN A 45 10.69 -6.39 -8.96
CA ASN A 45 12.03 -6.84 -8.61
C ASN A 45 12.00 -8.18 -7.86
N ALA A 46 13.13 -8.90 -7.83
CA ALA A 46 13.30 -10.23 -7.21
C ALA A 46 13.13 -10.27 -5.67
N SER A 47 12.82 -9.14 -5.02
CA SER A 47 12.65 -9.06 -3.57
C SER A 47 11.17 -9.06 -3.21
N ASN A 48 10.78 -10.12 -2.49
CA ASN A 48 9.39 -10.43 -2.18
C ASN A 48 8.87 -9.49 -1.08
N LEU A 49 7.78 -8.78 -1.40
CA LEU A 49 7.07 -7.92 -0.45
C LEU A 49 6.63 -8.70 0.81
N ASP A 50 6.34 -10.00 0.65
CA ASP A 50 6.01 -10.92 1.73
C ASP A 50 7.10 -11.02 2.82
N SER A 51 8.38 -11.00 2.41
CA SER A 51 9.50 -11.10 3.36
C SER A 51 9.67 -9.83 4.19
N ILE A 52 9.35 -8.67 3.61
CA ILE A 52 9.43 -7.36 4.27
C ILE A 52 8.28 -7.19 5.25
N ILE A 53 7.14 -7.78 4.94
CA ILE A 53 5.96 -7.74 5.79
C ILE A 53 6.09 -8.65 7.01
N ALA A 54 6.75 -9.80 6.87
CA ALA A 54 7.08 -10.64 8.02
C ALA A 54 7.90 -9.88 9.08
N THR A 55 8.69 -8.89 8.67
CA THR A 55 9.51 -8.07 9.59
C THR A 55 8.82 -6.78 10.04
N SER A 56 7.86 -6.23 9.28
CA SER A 56 7.15 -4.98 9.63
C SER A 56 6.32 -5.08 10.91
N SER A 57 5.77 -6.25 11.21
CA SER A 57 5.00 -6.50 12.45
C SER A 57 5.79 -6.27 13.75
N LYS A 58 7.12 -6.22 13.69
CA LYS A 58 8.02 -6.02 14.84
C LYS A 58 8.57 -4.60 14.94
N GLY A 59 8.23 -3.73 13.98
CA GLY A 59 8.68 -2.34 13.94
C GLY A 59 7.84 -1.42 14.82
N PRO A 60 8.28 -0.16 15.01
CA PRO A 60 7.43 0.86 15.61
C PRO A 60 6.15 1.05 14.78
N PRO A 61 5.07 1.59 15.38
CA PRO A 61 3.88 1.98 14.63
C PRO A 61 4.23 2.91 13.47
N GLY A 62 3.48 2.78 12.38
CA GLY A 62 3.62 3.69 11.26
C GLY A 62 3.09 5.09 11.59
N LYS A 63 3.27 6.02 10.66
CA LYS A 63 2.89 7.42 10.83
C LYS A 63 2.09 7.93 9.64
N PHE A 64 1.09 8.75 9.93
CA PHE A 64 0.35 9.51 8.94
C PHE A 64 1.02 10.85 8.65
N TYR A 65 0.99 11.22 7.38
CA TYR A 65 1.37 12.53 6.89
C TYR A 65 0.21 13.09 6.08
N ALA A 66 -0.28 14.26 6.48
CA ALA A 66 -1.31 15.00 5.75
C ALA A 66 -0.82 15.38 4.35
N LYS A 67 -1.73 15.69 3.43
CA LYS A 67 -1.47 15.91 2.00
C LYS A 67 -0.19 16.72 1.65
N GLU A 68 0.01 17.87 2.28
CA GLU A 68 1.20 18.71 2.02
C GLU A 68 2.49 18.03 2.50
N GLY A 69 2.42 17.40 3.66
CA GLY A 69 3.53 16.66 4.23
C GLY A 69 3.84 15.35 3.53
N ALA A 70 2.81 14.64 3.07
CA ALA A 70 2.92 13.44 2.26
C ALA A 70 3.78 13.69 1.03
N LEU A 71 3.56 14.82 0.33
CA LEU A 71 4.37 15.21 -0.84
C LEU A 71 5.83 15.45 -0.50
N LYS A 72 6.11 16.22 0.56
CA LYS A 72 7.49 16.45 1.02
C LYS A 72 8.19 15.14 1.37
N VAL A 73 7.49 14.22 2.04
CA VAL A 73 8.04 12.90 2.38
C VAL A 73 8.29 12.10 1.10
N LEU A 74 7.35 12.07 0.16
CA LEU A 74 7.51 11.36 -1.13
C LEU A 74 8.70 11.86 -1.95
N ASP A 75 9.00 13.16 -1.93
CA ASP A 75 10.15 13.74 -2.62
C ASP A 75 11.51 13.23 -2.09
N THR A 76 11.53 12.61 -0.91
CA THR A 76 12.73 12.04 -0.30
C THR A 76 12.83 10.52 -0.46
N LEU A 77 11.82 9.92 -1.09
CA LEU A 77 11.66 8.49 -1.28
C LEU A 77 11.89 8.10 -2.74
N ARG A 78 12.56 6.97 -2.93
CA ARG A 78 12.71 6.33 -4.22
C ARG A 78 11.64 5.25 -4.38
N SER A 79 10.78 5.43 -5.38
CA SER A 79 9.74 4.49 -5.77
C SER A 79 10.24 3.43 -6.75
N GLY A 80 9.36 2.46 -7.10
CA GLY A 80 9.67 1.36 -8.02
C GLY A 80 9.89 -0.01 -7.38
N GLY A 81 9.66 -0.12 -6.07
CA GLY A 81 9.63 -1.42 -5.38
C GLY A 81 8.36 -2.21 -5.64
N SER A 82 8.33 -3.45 -5.12
CA SER A 82 7.15 -4.32 -5.15
C SER A 82 5.96 -3.63 -4.50
N SER A 83 4.79 -3.77 -5.12
CA SER A 83 3.56 -3.11 -4.69
C SER A 83 2.42 -4.10 -4.63
N ALA A 84 1.43 -3.87 -3.77
CA ALA A 84 0.30 -4.76 -3.61
C ALA A 84 -0.93 -3.99 -3.11
N ARG A 85 -2.06 -4.68 -3.11
CA ARG A 85 -3.27 -4.24 -2.42
C ARG A 85 -3.27 -4.76 -0.99
N ILE A 86 -3.77 -3.96 -0.06
CA ILE A 86 -3.99 -4.36 1.33
C ILE A 86 -5.47 -4.64 1.54
N ILE A 87 -5.77 -5.78 2.15
CA ILE A 87 -7.11 -6.16 2.58
C ILE A 87 -7.08 -6.56 4.07
N PRO A 88 -8.16 -6.33 4.82
CA PRO A 88 -8.26 -6.84 6.18
C PRO A 88 -8.28 -8.37 6.16
N SER A 89 -7.60 -9.01 7.11
CA SER A 89 -7.59 -10.47 7.19
C SER A 89 -8.97 -11.00 7.56
N GLY A 90 -9.30 -12.21 7.07
CA GLY A 90 -10.55 -12.89 7.43
C GLY A 90 -10.70 -13.15 8.94
N ALA A 91 -9.59 -13.15 9.69
CA ALA A 91 -9.56 -13.32 11.14
C ALA A 91 -9.73 -12.00 11.92
N ALA A 92 -9.85 -10.85 11.26
CA ALA A 92 -10.00 -9.55 11.92
C ALA A 92 -11.31 -9.48 12.73
N THR A 93 -11.23 -8.93 13.95
CA THR A 93 -12.40 -8.61 14.76
C THR A 93 -13.18 -7.43 14.16
N ASP A 94 -14.43 -7.24 14.59
CA ASP A 94 -15.25 -6.14 14.07
C ASP A 94 -14.67 -4.76 14.42
N GLN A 95 -14.03 -4.64 15.59
CA GLN A 95 -13.28 -3.44 15.95
C GLN A 95 -12.10 -3.21 14.99
N GLN A 96 -11.33 -4.25 14.68
CA GLN A 96 -10.19 -4.14 13.76
C GLN A 96 -10.62 -3.80 12.32
N LYS A 97 -11.78 -4.30 11.88
CA LYS A 97 -12.36 -3.90 10.58
C LYS A 97 -12.78 -2.44 10.58
N THR A 98 -13.36 -1.97 11.68
CA THR A 98 -13.72 -0.55 11.86
C THR A 98 -12.46 0.33 11.83
N ASP A 99 -11.39 -0.09 12.50
CA ASP A 99 -10.10 0.59 12.46
C ASP A 99 -9.51 0.59 11.04
N PHE A 100 -9.61 -0.51 10.30
CA PHE A 100 -9.19 -0.58 8.90
C PHE A 100 -10.00 0.38 8.00
N GLU A 101 -11.31 0.49 8.22
CA GLU A 101 -12.16 1.40 7.45
C GLU A 101 -11.78 2.85 7.74
N ARG A 102 -11.55 3.22 9.00
CA ARG A 102 -11.02 4.53 9.38
C ARG A 102 -9.66 4.79 8.73
N PHE A 103 -8.80 3.78 8.66
CA PHE A 103 -7.49 3.86 8.03
C PHE A 103 -7.63 4.17 6.54
N PHE A 104 -8.51 3.47 5.85
CA PHE A 104 -8.82 3.73 4.45
C PHE A 104 -9.44 5.12 4.22
N GLN A 105 -10.33 5.60 5.09
CA GLN A 105 -10.92 6.94 5.00
C GLN A 105 -9.85 8.03 5.06
N ARG A 106 -8.88 7.91 5.98
CA ARG A 106 -7.74 8.83 6.07
C ARG A 106 -6.92 8.85 4.79
N LEU A 107 -6.55 7.68 4.26
CA LEU A 107 -5.80 7.58 3.01
C LEU A 107 -6.56 8.14 1.79
N SER A 108 -7.89 8.09 1.83
CA SER A 108 -8.76 8.65 0.78
C SER A 108 -8.84 10.18 0.83
N GLN A 109 -8.35 10.81 1.89
CA GLN A 109 -8.19 12.27 2.01
C GLN A 109 -6.81 12.75 1.53
N ASP A 110 -6.15 11.99 0.65
CA ASP A 110 -4.78 12.22 0.18
C ASP A 110 -3.74 12.22 1.33
N GLU A 111 -3.99 11.47 2.40
CA GLU A 111 -2.96 11.19 3.40
C GLU A 111 -2.04 10.04 2.95
N LEU A 112 -0.80 10.09 3.43
CA LEU A 112 0.19 9.03 3.25
C LEU A 112 0.49 8.39 4.60
N PHE A 113 0.45 7.07 4.66
CA PHE A 113 0.93 6.34 5.83
C PHE A 113 2.26 5.67 5.52
N ILE A 114 3.26 5.87 6.38
CA ILE A 114 4.58 5.24 6.27
C ILE A 114 4.80 4.30 7.45
N ALA A 115 5.16 3.06 7.17
CA ALA A 115 5.61 2.10 8.18
C ALA A 115 7.00 1.54 7.82
N LEU A 116 7.74 1.11 8.83
CA LEU A 116 9.05 0.49 8.66
C LEU A 116 8.91 -1.04 8.66
N GLY A 117 9.44 -1.68 7.63
CA GLY A 117 9.52 -3.13 7.45
C GLY A 117 10.96 -3.61 7.51
N GLY A 118 11.51 -3.78 8.71
CA GLY A 118 12.93 -4.09 8.87
C GLY A 118 13.82 -2.95 8.36
N SER A 119 14.56 -3.18 7.28
CA SER A 119 15.40 -2.17 6.60
C SER A 119 14.67 -1.39 5.51
N ASP A 120 13.44 -1.80 5.17
CA ASP A 120 12.66 -1.23 4.10
C ASP A 120 11.57 -0.29 4.61
N VAL A 121 11.12 0.61 3.75
CA VAL A 121 10.02 1.53 4.03
C VAL A 121 8.81 1.11 3.21
N LEU A 122 7.66 1.07 3.87
CA LEU A 122 6.38 0.77 3.25
C LEU A 122 5.54 2.04 3.23
N ALA A 123 5.13 2.44 2.03
CA ALA A 123 4.26 3.58 1.79
C ALA A 123 2.85 3.09 1.42
N PHE A 124 1.85 3.58 2.14
CA PHE A 124 0.45 3.21 1.97
C PHE A 124 -0.37 4.41 1.53
N CYS A 125 -1.25 4.20 0.55
CA CYS A 125 -2.12 5.23 0.00
C CYS A 125 -3.44 4.64 -0.48
N SER A 126 -4.43 5.49 -0.74
CA SER A 126 -5.66 5.07 -1.42
C SER A 126 -5.41 4.97 -2.92
N SER A 127 -6.04 3.99 -3.58
CA SER A 127 -6.04 3.90 -5.05
C SER A 127 -6.72 5.09 -5.71
N ASP A 128 -7.56 5.83 -4.98
CA ASP A 128 -8.24 7.03 -5.44
C ASP A 128 -7.34 8.28 -5.41
N SER A 129 -6.20 8.22 -4.70
CA SER A 129 -5.23 9.33 -4.67
C SER A 129 -4.32 9.28 -5.90
N ALA A 130 -4.76 9.93 -6.98
CA ALA A 130 -4.02 9.99 -8.24
C ALA A 130 -2.62 10.59 -8.06
N LEU A 131 -2.49 11.61 -7.21
CA LEU A 131 -1.22 12.30 -6.99
C LEU A 131 -0.21 11.42 -6.24
N ILE A 132 -0.60 10.75 -5.15
CA ILE A 132 0.31 9.90 -4.39
C ILE A 132 0.66 8.63 -5.18
N SER A 133 -0.33 7.98 -5.79
CA SER A 133 -0.12 6.76 -6.57
C SER A 133 0.81 6.96 -7.77
N GLN A 134 0.73 8.12 -8.43
CA GLN A 134 1.65 8.49 -9.50
C GLN A 134 3.09 8.71 -8.99
N ARG A 135 3.27 9.42 -7.86
CA ARG A 135 4.61 9.62 -7.27
C ARG A 135 5.27 8.31 -6.84
N LEU A 136 4.45 7.38 -6.32
CA LEU A 136 4.89 6.03 -5.98
C LEU A 136 5.10 5.12 -7.20
N ASN A 137 4.83 5.61 -8.42
CA ASN A 137 4.95 4.85 -9.66
C ASN A 137 4.22 3.49 -9.59
N LEU A 138 3.00 3.51 -9.02
CA LEU A 138 2.22 2.29 -8.81
C LEU A 138 1.74 1.70 -10.16
N PRO A 139 1.71 0.36 -10.30
CA PRO A 139 1.18 -0.29 -11.49
C PRO A 139 -0.27 0.10 -11.78
N SER A 140 -0.58 0.40 -13.04
CA SER A 140 -1.94 0.77 -13.48
C SER A 140 -2.99 -0.29 -13.17
N ALA A 141 -2.60 -1.57 -13.16
CA ALA A 141 -3.49 -2.67 -12.77
C ALA A 141 -4.03 -2.50 -11.34
N LEU A 142 -3.20 -2.02 -10.41
CA LEU A 142 -3.61 -1.77 -9.02
C LEU A 142 -4.45 -0.49 -8.90
N ILE A 143 -4.05 0.58 -9.60
CA ILE A 143 -4.74 1.88 -9.55
C ILE A 143 -6.12 1.81 -10.20
N SER A 144 -6.30 0.98 -11.23
CA SER A 144 -7.57 0.85 -11.97
C SER A 144 -8.76 0.44 -11.10
N ARG A 145 -8.51 -0.09 -9.90
CA ARG A 145 -9.53 -0.50 -8.95
C ARG A 145 -9.66 0.55 -7.85
N THR A 146 -10.72 1.34 -7.91
CA THR A 146 -11.04 2.38 -6.92
C THR A 146 -11.42 1.77 -5.56
N GLY A 147 -11.30 2.55 -4.49
CA GLY A 147 -11.70 2.15 -3.15
C GLY A 147 -10.82 1.08 -2.49
N ASN A 148 -9.52 1.05 -2.80
CA ASN A 148 -8.59 0.09 -2.20
C ASN A 148 -7.42 0.79 -1.52
N VAL A 149 -6.90 0.17 -0.46
CA VAL A 149 -5.60 0.53 0.11
C VAL A 149 -4.52 -0.14 -0.72
N LEU A 150 -3.56 0.66 -1.17
CA LEU A 150 -2.37 0.19 -1.87
C LEU A 150 -1.15 0.36 -0.97
N VAL A 151 -0.20 -0.56 -1.10
CA VAL A 151 1.12 -0.49 -0.46
C VAL A 151 2.20 -0.56 -1.53
N SER A 152 3.24 0.25 -1.37
CA SER A 152 4.46 0.16 -2.16
C SER A 152 5.67 0.08 -1.24
N ARG A 153 6.62 -0.78 -1.59
CA ARG A 153 7.95 -0.71 -1.01
C ARG A 153 8.71 0.45 -1.64
N VAL A 154 9.27 1.29 -0.77
CA VAL A 154 10.11 2.43 -1.15
C VAL A 154 11.42 2.37 -0.36
N SER A 155 12.43 3.07 -0.86
CA SER A 155 13.69 3.28 -0.13
C SER A 155 13.92 4.77 0.10
N ILE A 156 14.58 5.12 1.20
CA ILE A 156 14.96 6.51 1.47
C ILE A 156 16.17 6.84 0.62
N GLU A 157 16.04 7.84 -0.25
CA GLU A 157 17.14 8.26 -1.12
C GLU A 157 18.16 9.13 -0.37
N SER A 158 17.67 10.04 0.47
CA SER A 158 18.50 10.90 1.30
C SER A 158 17.95 10.92 2.73
N TYR A 159 18.66 10.26 3.64
CA TYR A 159 18.26 10.20 5.06
C TYR A 159 18.16 11.58 5.71
N THR A 160 19.05 12.50 5.34
CA THR A 160 19.00 13.88 5.85
C THR A 160 17.78 14.63 5.33
N ALA A 161 17.47 14.51 4.04
CA ALA A 161 16.30 15.15 3.46
C ALA A 161 15.01 14.56 4.05
N TYR A 162 14.94 13.24 4.19
CA TYR A 162 13.83 12.54 4.84
C TYR A 162 13.66 13.01 6.29
N ALA A 163 14.75 13.07 7.07
CA ALA A 163 14.72 13.55 8.45
C ALA A 163 14.19 14.99 8.55
N ASN A 164 14.67 15.88 7.69
CA ASN A 164 14.19 17.26 7.64
C ASN A 164 12.71 17.32 7.26
N ALA A 165 12.30 16.56 6.23
CA ALA A 165 10.92 16.51 5.77
C ALA A 165 9.96 16.05 6.88
N ILE A 166 10.31 14.99 7.62
CA ILE A 166 9.45 14.50 8.71
C ILE A 166 9.47 15.40 9.96
N MET A 167 10.49 16.26 10.13
CA MET A 167 10.55 17.23 11.23
C MET A 167 9.72 18.49 10.94
N GLU A 168 9.61 18.87 9.67
CA GLU A 168 8.82 20.03 9.23
C GLU A 168 7.33 19.73 9.08
N VAL A 169 6.97 18.44 9.07
CA VAL A 169 5.60 18.00 8.83
C VAL A 169 4.98 17.56 10.15
N ASP A 170 3.83 18.13 10.48
CA ASP A 170 3.00 17.60 11.55
C ASP A 170 2.52 16.20 11.18
N SER A 171 3.00 15.21 11.93
CA SER A 171 2.46 13.85 11.86
C SER A 171 1.19 13.78 12.69
N GLU A 172 0.09 13.37 12.08
CA GLU A 172 -1.14 13.14 12.81
C GLU A 172 -1.11 11.81 13.55
N ARG A 173 -1.64 11.81 14.77
CA ARG A 173 -1.81 10.58 15.55
C ARG A 173 -3.02 9.79 15.02
N TRP A 174 -3.02 8.49 15.30
CA TRP A 174 -4.18 7.63 15.08
C TRP A 174 -5.36 8.03 15.97
#